data_AF-A0A285D7D0-F1
#
_entry.id   AF-A0A285D7D0-F1
#
_cell.length_a   1.000
_cell.length_b   1.000
_cell.length_c   1.000
_cell.angle_alpha   90.00
_cell.angle_beta   90.00
_cell.angle_gamma   90.00
#
_symmetry.space_group_name_H-M   'P 1'
#
loop_
_entity.id
_entity.type
_entity.pdbx_description
1 polymer ?
#
loop_
_entity_poly.entity_id
_entity_poly.type
_entity_poly.pdbx_seq_one_letter_code
_entity_poly.pdbx_strand_id
1 'polypeptide(L)' 'MLLKANGGRRKTIERSGVLAETYPSVFVVELDQDENAFERVSYSYADILTQTVQLTFDEDQNGSLALGQQ' A
#
# COMPACT_ATOMS: atom_id res chain seq x y z
N MET A 1 -6.26 -2.54 1.86
CA MET A 1 -5.33 -1.39 1.81
C MET A 1 -5.55 -0.66 0.50
N LEU A 2 -5.66 0.67 0.55
CA LEU A 2 -5.77 1.54 -0.63
C LEU A 2 -4.40 2.14 -0.96
N LEU A 3 -4.03 2.11 -2.23
CA LEU A 3 -2.80 2.67 -2.77
C LEU A 3 -3.14 3.80 -3.74
N LYS A 4 -2.53 4.96 -3.51
CA LYS A 4 -2.64 6.14 -4.38
C LYS A 4 -1.27 6.51 -4.92
N ALA A 5 -1.11 6.57 -6.24
CA ALA A 5 0.17 6.88 -6.86
C ALA A 5 0.08 7.97 -7.93
N ASN A 6 1.17 8.71 -8.12
CA ASN A 6 1.29 9.73 -9.16
C ASN A 6 1.67 9.05 -10.49
N GLY A 7 0.69 8.87 -11.37
CA GLY A 7 0.87 8.22 -12.68
C GLY A 7 1.36 9.13 -13.81
N GLY A 8 1.75 10.37 -13.50
CA GLY A 8 2.25 11.36 -14.46
C GLY A 8 1.63 12.75 -14.29
N ARG A 9 1.71 13.57 -15.35
CA ARG A 9 1.20 14.96 -15.32
C ARG A 9 -0.33 14.95 -15.17
N ARG A 10 -0.82 15.42 -14.02
CA ARG A 10 -2.26 15.53 -13.67
C ARG A 10 -3.01 14.19 -13.63
N LYS A 11 -2.31 13.06 -13.48
CA LYS A 11 -2.95 11.75 -13.35
C LYS A 11 -2.58 11.12 -12.02
N THR A 12 -3.60 10.84 -11.23
CA THR A 12 -3.50 10.06 -10.00
C THR A 12 -4.21 8.74 -10.22
N ILE A 13 -3.61 7.65 -9.76
CA ILE A 13 -4.21 6.31 -9.78
C ILE A 13 -4.51 5.90 -8.35
N GLU A 14 -5.67 5.30 -8.14
CA GLU A 14 -6.10 4.73 -6.86
C GLU A 14 -6.44 3.27 -7.10
N ARG A 15 -5.92 2.38 -6.24
CA ARG A 15 -6.07 0.92 -6.37
C ARG A 15 -6.19 0.25 -5.03
N SER A 16 -6.99 -0.80 -4.96
CA SER A 16 -7.06 -1.71 -3.84
C SER A 16 -6.00 -2.81 -3.96
N GLY A 17 -5.47 -3.27 -2.82
CA GLY A 17 -4.52 -4.37 -2.80
C GLY A 17 -4.11 -4.80 -1.40
N VAL A 18 -3.22 -5.80 -1.35
CA VAL A 18 -2.64 -6.36 -0.13
C VAL A 18 -1.10 -6.35 -0.20
N LEU A 19 -0.46 -6.09 0.94
CA LEU A 19 1.00 -6.17 1.03
C LEU A 19 1.42 -7.64 0.96
N ALA A 20 2.08 -8.03 -0.13
CA ALA A 20 2.46 -9.42 -0.38
C ALA A 20 3.85 -9.74 0.18
N GLU A 21 4.83 -8.86 -0.06
CA GLU A 21 6.23 -9.09 0.30
C GLU A 21 6.93 -7.79 0.69
N THR A 22 7.90 -7.88 1.59
CA THR A 22 8.74 -6.74 2.02
C THR A 22 10.21 -7.09 1.90
N TYR A 23 10.97 -6.17 1.30
CA TYR A 23 12.42 -6.25 1.16
C TYR A 23 13.06 -4.96 1.73
N PRO A 24 14.38 -4.92 1.94
CA PRO A 24 15.04 -3.74 2.51
C PRO A 24 14.85 -2.44 1.72
N SER A 25 14.72 -2.53 0.38
CA SER A 25 14.63 -1.34 -0.48
C SER A 25 13.26 -1.12 -1.11
N VAL A 26 12.45 -2.17 -1.21
CA VAL A 26 11.15 -2.16 -1.89
C VAL A 26 10.15 -3.07 -1.18
N PHE A 27 8.87 -2.86 -1.46
CA PHE A 27 7.78 -3.74 -1.07
C PHE A 27 6.91 -4.06 -2.27
N VAL A 28 6.23 -5.21 -2.22
CA VAL A 28 5.37 -5.72 -3.29
C VAL A 28 3.92 -5.70 -2.80
N VAL A 29 3.04 -5.12 -3.61
CA VAL A 29 1.59 -5.13 -3.41
C VAL A 29 0.96 -5.98 -4.49
N GLU A 30 0.15 -6.94 -4.08
CA GLU A 30 -0.75 -7.66 -4.97
C GLU A 30 -2.04 -6.86 -5.09
N LEU A 31 -2.42 -6.55 -6.32
CA LEU A 31 -3.56 -5.71 -6.66
C LEU A 31 -4.79 -6.57 -6.96
N ASP A 32 -5.97 -6.03 -6.70
CA ASP A 32 -7.21 -6.67 -7.11
C ASP A 32 -7.28 -6.79 -8.64
N GLN A 33 -7.40 -8.02 -9.14
CA GLN A 33 -7.41 -8.34 -10.56
C GLN A 33 -8.72 -7.96 -11.25
N ASP A 34 -9.82 -7.83 -10.50
CA ASP A 34 -11.10 -7.40 -11.06
C ASP A 34 -11.05 -5.91 -11.48
N GLU A 35 -10.18 -5.12 -10.85
CA GLU A 35 -10.02 -3.69 -11.10
C GLU A 35 -8.79 -3.33 -11.95
N ASN A 36 -7.82 -4.26 -12.12
CA ASN A 36 -6.49 -3.92 -12.66
C ASN A 36 -5.97 -4.94 -13.68
N ALA A 37 -5.37 -4.45 -14.77
CA ALA A 37 -4.79 -5.29 -15.84
C ALA A 37 -3.48 -6.00 -15.44
N PHE A 38 -2.97 -5.77 -14.23
CA PHE A 38 -1.72 -6.35 -13.74
C PHE A 38 -1.83 -6.69 -12.26
N GLU A 39 -1.27 -7.84 -11.93
CA GLU A 39 -1.46 -8.52 -10.64
C GLU A 39 -0.58 -7.97 -9.51
N ARG A 40 0.65 -7.51 -9.83
CA ARG A 40 1.63 -7.07 -8.81
C ARG A 40 2.34 -5.79 -9.20
N VAL A 41 2.57 -4.96 -8.18
CA VAL A 41 3.38 -3.73 -8.30
C VAL A 41 4.37 -3.65 -7.16
N SER A 42 5.55 -3.11 -7.44
CA SER A 42 6.58 -2.85 -6.44
C SER A 42 6.84 -1.36 -6.30
N TYR A 43 6.98 -0.89 -5.06
CA TYR A 43 7.36 0.48 -4.74
C TYR A 43 8.51 0.49 -3.75
N SER A 44 9.30 1.56 -3.77
CA SER A 44 10.36 1.79 -2.79
C SER A 44 9.83 2.56 -1.57
N TYR A 45 10.53 2.46 -0.45
CA TYR A 45 10.21 3.30 0.72
C TYR A 45 10.42 4.79 0.43
N ALA A 46 11.34 5.12 -0.48
CA ALA A 46 11.53 6.49 -0.94
C ALA A 46 10.28 7.05 -1.65
N ASP A 47 9.51 6.20 -2.34
CA ASP A 47 8.25 6.64 -2.98
C ASP A 47 7.20 7.08 -1.96
N ILE A 48 7.15 6.45 -0.78
CA ILE A 48 6.30 6.89 0.34
C ILE A 48 6.83 8.20 0.91
N LEU A 49 8.14 8.26 1.20
CA LEU A 49 8.77 9.45 1.79
C LEU A 49 8.65 10.70 0.89
N THR A 50 8.66 10.50 -0.43
CA THR A 50 8.51 11.56 -1.44
C THR A 50 7.06 11.81 -1.85
N GLN A 51 6.10 11.12 -1.23
CA GLN A 51 4.66 11.22 -1.55
C GLN A 51 4.34 10.89 -3.02
N THR A 52 5.22 10.17 -3.70
CA THR A 52 4.95 9.58 -5.02
C THR A 52 3.89 8.49 -4.91
N VAL A 53 3.85 7.82 -3.76
CA VAL A 53 2.85 6.84 -3.34
C VAL A 53 2.34 7.16 -1.95
N GLN A 54 1.04 6.96 -1.74
CA GLN A 54 0.40 7.01 -0.43
C GLN A 54 -0.34 5.70 -0.19
N LEU A 55 -0.22 5.17 1.03
CA LEU A 55 -0.90 3.96 1.48
C LEU A 55 -1.92 4.33 2.56
N THR A 56 -3.12 3.79 2.46
CA THR A 56 -4.14 3.85 3.50
C THR A 56 -4.47 2.42 3.91
N PHE A 57 -4.19 2.09 5.16
CA PHE A 57 -4.53 0.79 5.73
C PHE A 57 -5.96 0.83 6.25
N ASP A 58 -6.71 -0.23 6.02
CA ASP A 58 -8.04 -0.38 6.61
C ASP A 58 -7.89 -0.52 8.13
N GLU A 59 -8.67 0.24 8.90
CA GLU A 59 -8.54 0.31 10.38
C GLU A 59 -9.09 -0.91 11.13
N ASP A 60 -9.40 -2.00 10.44
CA ASP A 60 -9.98 -3.18 11.07
C ASP A 60 -8.93 -4.28 11.33
N GLN A 61 -8.78 -4.58 12.63
CA GLN A 61 -8.08 -5.73 13.24
C GLN A 61 -6.60 -5.59 13.69
N ASN A 62 -6.19 -4.49 14.33
CA ASN A 62 -5.07 -4.58 15.31
C ASN A 62 -5.02 -3.53 16.44
N GLY A 63 -6.14 -2.85 16.73
CA GLY A 63 -6.25 -1.90 17.84
C GLY A 63 -6.44 -2.52 19.25
N SER A 64 -6.20 -3.83 19.42
CA SER A 64 -6.22 -4.51 20.72
C SER A 64 -4.84 -5.11 21.03
N LEU A 65 -3.82 -4.26 21.13
CA LEU A 65 -2.61 -4.60 21.86
C LEU A 65 -2.86 -4.26 23.33
N ALA A 66 -3.23 -5.31 24.07
CA ALA A 66 -3.56 -5.37 25.48
C ALA A 66 -2.87 -4.30 26.36
N LEU A 67 -3.65 -3.34 26.84
CA LEU A 67 -3.31 -2.60 28.06
C LEU A 67 -3.96 -3.31 29.25
N GLY A 68 -3.12 -3.96 30.04
CA GLY A 68 -3.39 -4.29 31.43
C GLY A 68 -3.45 -5.78 31.73
N GLN A 69 -2.38 -6.30 32.34
CA GLN A 69 -2.46 -7.06 33.59
C GLN A 69 -1.19 -6.79 34.41
N GLN A 70 -1.36 -6.13 35.54
CA GLN A 70 -0.49 -6.19 36.71
C GLN A 70 -1.34 -6.74 37.86
#